data_AF-A0A286YCX4-F1
#
_entry.id   AF-A0A286YCX4-F1
#
_cell.length_a   1.000
_cell.length_b   1.000
_cell.length_c   1.000
_cell.angle_alpha   90.00
_cell.angle_beta   90.00
_cell.angle_gamma   90.00
#
_symmetry.space_group_name_H-M   'P 1'
#
loop_
_entity.id
_entity.type
_entity.pdbx_description
1 polymer ?
#
loop_
_entity_poly.entity_id
_entity_poly.type
_entity_poly.pdbx_seq_one_letter_code
_entity_poly.pdbx_strand_id
1 'polypeptide(L)'
;MLLAAGARYARRLCGRGAAAALQGRTGRSCARDVSTSWSPVGAAFNVKPQSHLWNLLGERRGLFGVPELSTPEGFQVAQEEALKKTEWLVERACSTPPGPQTVLIFDELSDCLCRVADLADFVKIGHPDPAFREAAQEACRSIGTMVEKLNTNVELYQSLQRLLGDKKLMESLDAETRRVAELFMFDFEISGIHLDEEKVISHGLDGLAV
;
A
#
# COMPACT_ATOMS: atom_id res chain seq x y z
N MET A 1 -0.91 -4.71 10.55
CA MET A 1 -2.17 -4.06 10.10
C MET A 1 -2.27 -4.18 8.60
N LEU A 2 -2.53 -5.40 8.10
CA LEU A 2 -2.55 -5.91 6.71
C LEU A 2 -1.36 -5.54 5.76
N LEU A 3 -0.82 -4.34 5.88
CA LEU A 3 0.19 -3.70 5.04
C LEU A 3 1.65 -3.94 5.47
N ALA A 4 1.91 -4.67 6.57
CA ALA A 4 3.29 -5.02 6.91
C ALA A 4 3.79 -6.23 6.10
N ALA A 5 2.90 -7.12 5.64
CA ALA A 5 3.30 -8.33 4.94
C ALA A 5 3.45 -8.11 3.42
N GLY A 6 2.46 -7.53 2.74
CA GLY A 6 2.45 -7.38 1.27
C GLY A 6 3.42 -6.32 0.72
N ALA A 7 3.59 -5.19 1.40
CA ALA A 7 4.40 -4.07 0.90
C ALA A 7 5.94 -4.33 0.95
N ARG A 8 6.39 -5.40 1.63
CA ARG A 8 7.82 -5.71 1.77
C ARG A 8 8.40 -6.58 0.66
N TYR A 9 7.58 -7.26 -0.14
CA TYR A 9 8.08 -8.10 -1.23
C TYR A 9 8.45 -7.29 -2.48
N ALA A 10 7.69 -6.23 -2.79
CA ALA A 10 7.96 -5.35 -3.94
C ALA A 10 9.22 -4.48 -3.78
N ARG A 11 9.69 -4.22 -2.54
CA ARG A 11 10.90 -3.42 -2.29
C ARG A 11 12.22 -4.17 -2.49
N ARG A 12 12.21 -5.49 -2.73
CA ARG A 12 13.45 -6.28 -2.85
C ARG A 12 14.10 -6.27 -4.24
N LEU A 13 13.47 -5.65 -5.24
CA LEU A 13 14.01 -5.54 -6.60
C LEU A 13 14.62 -4.18 -6.94
N CYS A 14 14.38 -3.15 -6.14
CA CYS A 14 14.93 -1.80 -6.35
C CYS A 14 15.80 -1.36 -5.17
N GLY A 15 17.00 -1.93 -5.07
CA GLY A 15 17.96 -1.47 -4.06
C GLY A 15 19.33 -2.11 -4.18
N ARG A 16 20.20 -1.55 -5.03
CA ARG A 16 21.66 -1.72 -4.91
C ARG A 16 22.45 -0.61 -5.62
N GLY A 17 23.25 0.09 -4.84
CA GLY A 17 24.42 0.88 -5.27
C GLY A 17 24.21 2.40 -5.24
N ALA A 18 25.06 3.23 -4.66
CA ALA A 18 26.37 2.99 -4.06
C ALA A 18 26.72 4.15 -3.10
N ALA A 19 27.39 3.83 -2.00
CA ALA A 19 28.09 4.75 -1.13
C ALA A 19 29.61 4.65 -1.41
N ALA A 20 30.29 5.79 -1.48
CA ALA A 20 31.74 5.99 -1.28
C ALA A 20 32.08 7.44 -1.66
N ALA A 21 33.08 8.15 -1.16
CA ALA A 21 33.92 8.11 0.04
C ALA A 21 34.67 9.46 0.02
N LEU A 22 34.99 10.00 1.20
CA LEU A 22 35.75 11.24 1.39
C LEU A 22 37.25 11.05 1.12
N GLN A 23 37.89 12.06 0.52
CA GLN A 23 39.28 12.45 0.83
C GLN A 23 39.58 13.87 0.29
N GLY A 24 40.14 14.72 1.14
CA GLY A 24 40.34 16.15 0.87
C GLY A 24 41.76 16.56 0.48
N ARG A 25 41.97 17.87 0.27
CA ARG A 25 43.12 18.67 0.72
C ARG A 25 43.08 20.11 0.18
N THR A 26 43.18 21.06 1.12
CA THR A 26 43.89 22.35 1.14
C THR A 26 44.21 23.12 -0.17
N GLY A 27 43.85 24.40 -0.19
CA GLY A 27 44.85 25.46 -0.48
C GLY A 27 44.48 26.54 -1.53
N ARG A 28 44.42 27.78 -1.03
CA ARG A 28 44.76 29.08 -1.67
C ARG A 28 43.77 29.74 -2.64
N SER A 29 43.33 30.91 -2.18
CA SER A 29 42.77 32.02 -2.95
C SER A 29 43.77 32.58 -3.97
N CYS A 30 43.30 32.82 -5.20
CA CYS A 30 43.77 33.85 -6.12
C CYS A 30 42.60 34.21 -7.06
N ALA A 31 42.17 35.46 -7.06
CA ALA A 31 41.18 35.99 -7.99
C ALA A 31 41.71 35.94 -9.43
N ARG A 32 40.91 35.37 -10.35
CA ARG A 32 41.05 35.52 -11.80
C ARG A 32 39.68 35.53 -12.44
N ASP A 33 39.53 36.46 -13.38
CA ASP A 33 38.41 36.70 -14.27
C ASP A 33 37.98 35.39 -14.98
N VAL A 34 36.70 35.01 -14.91
CA VAL A 34 36.19 33.78 -15.54
C VAL A 34 35.04 34.14 -16.48
N SER A 35 35.35 34.03 -17.77
CA SER A 35 34.41 33.92 -18.89
C SER A 35 33.16 33.13 -18.51
N THR A 36 31.98 33.74 -18.65
CA THR A 36 30.68 33.08 -18.50
C THR A 36 30.38 32.19 -19.72
N SER A 37 31.31 31.33 -20.11
CA SER A 37 30.97 30.19 -20.95
C SER A 37 30.29 29.16 -20.05
N TRP A 38 28.97 29.16 -20.04
CA TRP A 38 28.18 28.14 -19.37
C TRP A 38 28.62 26.78 -19.92
N SER A 39 29.07 25.88 -19.04
CA SER A 39 29.33 24.50 -19.43
C SER A 39 28.03 23.86 -19.95
N PRO A 40 28.09 22.84 -20.82
CA PRO A 40 26.90 22.14 -21.30
C PRO A 40 25.98 21.66 -20.15
N VAL A 41 26.58 21.33 -19.01
CA VAL A 41 25.88 20.90 -17.79
C VAL A 41 25.15 22.06 -17.11
N GLY A 42 25.77 23.24 -17.00
CA GLY A 42 25.13 24.41 -16.38
C GLY A 42 23.95 24.95 -17.19
N ALA A 43 24.04 24.88 -18.52
CA ALA A 43 22.92 25.22 -19.41
C ALA A 43 21.74 24.24 -19.27
N ALA A 44 22.01 22.95 -19.01
CA ALA A 44 20.97 21.93 -18.84
C ALA A 44 20.12 22.15 -17.58
N PHE A 45 20.69 22.69 -16.49
CA PHE A 45 19.97 22.98 -15.25
C PHE A 45 19.20 24.31 -15.27
N ASN A 46 19.43 25.18 -16.26
CA ASN A 46 18.83 26.52 -16.34
C ASN A 46 17.77 26.65 -17.46
N VAL A 47 17.32 25.52 -18.00
CA VAL A 47 16.21 25.47 -18.94
C VAL A 47 14.93 25.86 -18.19
N LYS A 48 14.35 27.02 -18.54
CA LYS A 48 12.98 27.38 -18.08
C LYS A 48 12.05 26.21 -18.43
N PRO A 49 11.26 25.68 -17.49
CA PRO A 49 10.35 24.59 -17.82
C PRO A 49 9.39 25.10 -18.88
N GLN A 50 9.47 24.54 -20.09
CA GLN A 50 8.49 24.81 -21.13
C GLN A 50 7.17 24.17 -20.69
N SER A 51 6.35 24.96 -20.00
CA SER A 51 4.98 24.65 -19.58
C SER A 51 4.01 24.34 -20.74
N HIS A 52 4.50 24.30 -21.98
CA HIS A 52 3.70 24.07 -23.18
C HIS A 52 3.94 22.71 -23.86
N LEU A 53 4.92 21.89 -23.43
CA LEU A 53 5.16 20.57 -24.02
C LEU A 53 4.39 19.42 -23.32
N TRP A 54 3.98 19.61 -22.07
CA TRP A 54 3.12 18.63 -21.36
C TRP A 54 1.73 18.51 -21.98
N ASN A 55 1.22 19.57 -22.61
CA ASN A 55 -0.10 19.58 -23.23
C ASN A 55 -0.14 18.94 -24.63
N LEU A 56 1.01 18.72 -25.27
CA LEU A 56 1.08 18.24 -26.67
C LEU A 56 1.58 16.79 -26.80
N LEU A 57 2.23 16.24 -25.78
CA LEU A 57 2.57 14.81 -25.68
C LEU A 57 1.59 14.02 -24.78
N GLY A 58 0.63 14.72 -24.20
CA GLY A 58 -0.43 14.15 -23.35
C GLY A 58 -1.58 13.60 -24.17
N GLU A 59 -1.43 12.39 -24.71
CA GLU A 59 -2.57 11.46 -24.59
C GLU A 59 -2.93 11.46 -23.11
N ARG A 60 -4.21 11.68 -22.77
CA ARG A 60 -4.74 11.67 -21.39
C ARG A 60 -4.55 10.30 -20.74
N ARG A 61 -3.31 9.94 -20.46
CA ARG A 61 -2.92 8.90 -19.52
C ARG A 61 -2.89 9.62 -18.20
N GLY A 62 -3.89 9.38 -17.35
CA GLY A 62 -3.95 10.02 -16.04
C GLY A 62 -2.74 9.69 -15.19
N LEU A 63 -2.66 10.26 -13.99
CA LEU A 63 -1.44 10.22 -13.18
C LEU A 63 -0.93 8.78 -12.99
N PHE A 64 0.37 8.56 -13.20
CA PHE A 64 1.03 7.25 -13.17
C PHE A 64 0.51 6.20 -14.18
N GLY A 65 -0.17 6.64 -15.24
CA GLY A 65 -0.75 5.73 -16.24
C GLY A 65 -2.12 5.18 -15.84
N VAL A 66 -2.76 5.75 -14.82
CA VAL A 66 -4.15 5.47 -14.41
C VAL A 66 -5.05 6.54 -15.03
N PRO A 67 -5.79 6.26 -16.12
CA PRO A 67 -6.61 7.24 -16.85
C PRO A 67 -7.55 8.06 -15.98
N GLU A 68 -8.11 7.43 -14.95
CA GLU A 68 -9.09 7.97 -14.02
C GLU A 68 -8.49 9.14 -13.22
N LEU A 69 -7.18 9.13 -12.93
CA LEU A 69 -6.49 10.17 -12.15
C LEU A 69 -6.03 11.37 -13.01
N SER A 70 -6.78 11.65 -14.07
CA SER A 70 -6.62 12.88 -14.85
C SER A 70 -7.24 14.09 -14.15
N THR A 71 -8.11 13.86 -13.16
CA THR A 71 -8.79 14.89 -12.38
C THR A 71 -8.87 14.50 -10.90
N PRO A 72 -9.09 15.45 -9.96
CA PRO A 72 -9.26 15.14 -8.54
C PRO A 72 -10.39 14.12 -8.28
N GLU A 73 -11.48 14.18 -9.04
CA GLU A 73 -12.63 13.28 -8.92
C GLU A 73 -12.27 11.82 -9.26
N GLY A 74 -11.17 11.62 -10.01
CA GLY A 74 -10.60 10.31 -10.29
C GLY A 74 -10.27 9.49 -9.05
N PHE A 75 -9.86 10.14 -7.95
CA PHE A 75 -9.60 9.46 -6.68
C PHE A 75 -10.85 8.85 -6.10
N GLN A 76 -11.98 9.54 -6.20
CA GLN A 76 -13.26 9.02 -5.72
C GLN A 76 -13.68 7.79 -6.53
N VAL A 77 -13.56 7.85 -7.85
CA VAL A 77 -13.89 6.70 -8.71
C VAL A 77 -12.99 5.50 -8.38
N ALA A 78 -11.67 5.70 -8.32
CA ALA A 78 -10.72 4.63 -8.01
C ALA A 78 -10.96 4.02 -6.61
N GLN A 79 -11.27 4.86 -5.63
CA GLN A 79 -11.64 4.43 -4.29
C GLN A 79 -12.93 3.59 -4.32
N GLU A 80 -14.01 4.09 -4.92
CA GLU A 80 -15.30 3.37 -4.97
C GLU A 80 -15.17 2.02 -5.67
N GLU A 81 -14.42 1.94 -6.76
CA GLU A 81 -14.15 0.68 -7.46
C GLU A 81 -13.35 -0.29 -6.59
N ALA A 82 -12.32 0.19 -5.89
CA ALA A 82 -11.53 -0.64 -4.99
C ALA A 82 -12.37 -1.16 -3.82
N LEU A 83 -13.26 -0.34 -3.25
CA LEU A 83 -14.15 -0.75 -2.17
C LEU A 83 -15.16 -1.80 -2.64
N LYS A 84 -15.82 -1.60 -3.80
CA LYS A 84 -16.74 -2.58 -4.38
C LYS A 84 -16.06 -3.91 -4.69
N LYS A 85 -14.86 -3.86 -5.28
CA LYS A 85 -14.07 -5.06 -5.55
C LYS A 85 -13.67 -5.78 -4.27
N THR A 86 -13.31 -5.03 -3.23
CA THR A 86 -12.97 -5.56 -1.91
C THR A 86 -14.14 -6.32 -1.31
N GLU A 87 -15.34 -5.73 -1.30
CA GLU A 87 -16.56 -6.40 -0.79
C GLU A 87 -16.81 -7.73 -1.50
N TRP A 88 -16.72 -7.74 -2.83
CA TRP A 88 -16.85 -8.98 -3.61
C TRP A 88 -15.76 -10.01 -3.28
N LEU A 89 -14.52 -9.58 -3.09
CA LEU A 89 -13.42 -10.47 -2.71
C LEU A 89 -13.59 -11.04 -1.30
N VAL A 90 -14.18 -10.29 -0.35
CA VAL A 90 -14.51 -10.78 0.99
C VAL A 90 -15.52 -11.91 0.90
N GLU A 91 -16.62 -11.70 0.18
CA GLU A 91 -17.63 -12.76 -0.03
C GLU A 91 -17.00 -14.01 -0.66
N ARG A 92 -16.12 -13.80 -1.64
CA ARG A 92 -15.38 -14.88 -2.29
C ARG A 92 -14.43 -15.60 -1.33
N ALA A 93 -13.73 -14.88 -0.46
CA ALA A 93 -12.83 -15.45 0.54
C ALA A 93 -13.59 -16.33 1.54
N CYS A 94 -14.76 -15.87 2.00
CA CYS A 94 -15.59 -16.59 2.97
C CYS A 94 -16.26 -17.85 2.37
N SER A 95 -16.63 -17.81 1.08
CA SER A 95 -17.28 -18.93 0.38
C SER A 95 -16.31 -19.95 -0.25
N THR A 96 -15.04 -19.59 -0.43
CA THR A 96 -14.03 -20.46 -1.02
C THR A 96 -13.60 -21.56 -0.04
N PRO A 97 -13.55 -22.83 -0.46
CA PRO A 97 -12.99 -23.90 0.37
C PRO A 97 -11.54 -23.63 0.78
N PRO A 98 -11.08 -24.06 1.96
CA PRO A 98 -9.70 -23.84 2.40
C PRO A 98 -8.69 -24.40 1.39
N GLY A 99 -7.75 -23.57 0.95
CA GLY A 99 -6.66 -23.98 0.07
C GLY A 99 -5.78 -22.81 -0.38
N PRO A 100 -4.88 -23.03 -1.36
CA PRO A 100 -4.04 -21.96 -1.92
C PRO A 100 -4.87 -20.77 -2.42
N GLN A 101 -6.06 -21.05 -2.96
CA GLN A 101 -6.96 -20.03 -3.46
C GLN A 101 -7.39 -19.04 -2.37
N THR A 102 -7.57 -19.50 -1.13
CA THR A 102 -7.87 -18.60 0.00
C THR A 102 -6.77 -17.55 0.14
N VAL A 103 -5.50 -17.96 0.12
CA VAL A 103 -4.36 -17.03 0.26
C VAL A 103 -4.28 -16.05 -0.92
N LEU A 104 -4.53 -16.53 -2.15
CA LEU A 104 -4.56 -15.68 -3.34
C LEU A 104 -5.66 -14.61 -3.26
N ILE A 105 -6.83 -14.92 -2.70
CA ILE A 105 -7.90 -13.95 -2.51
C ILE A 105 -7.49 -12.87 -1.50
N PHE A 106 -6.79 -13.23 -0.43
CA PHE A 106 -6.28 -12.29 0.57
C PHE A 106 -5.19 -11.38 0.02
N ASP A 107 -4.31 -11.93 -0.83
CA ASP A 107 -3.33 -11.14 -1.57
C ASP A 107 -4.03 -10.14 -2.51
N GLU A 108 -5.05 -10.58 -3.25
CA GLU A 108 -5.82 -9.71 -4.14
C GLU A 108 -6.59 -8.61 -3.38
N LEU A 109 -7.14 -8.93 -2.20
CA LEU A 109 -7.76 -7.95 -1.29
C LEU A 109 -6.75 -6.86 -0.92
N SER A 110 -5.56 -7.29 -0.53
CA SER A 110 -4.49 -6.39 -0.10
C SER A 110 -4.01 -5.52 -1.27
N ASP A 111 -3.73 -6.11 -2.43
CA ASP A 111 -3.33 -5.38 -3.64
C ASP A 111 -4.36 -4.34 -4.06
N CYS A 112 -5.65 -4.71 -4.08
CA CYS A 112 -6.74 -3.84 -4.46
C CYS A 112 -6.75 -2.53 -3.64
N LEU A 113 -6.56 -2.64 -2.33
CA LEU A 113 -6.56 -1.49 -1.43
C LEU A 113 -5.20 -0.75 -1.43
N CYS A 114 -4.08 -1.48 -1.42
CA CYS A 114 -2.75 -0.90 -1.38
C CYS A 114 -2.45 -0.05 -2.61
N ARG A 115 -2.91 -0.47 -3.79
CA ARG A 115 -2.71 0.29 -5.03
C ARG A 115 -3.32 1.69 -4.97
N VAL A 116 -4.51 1.83 -4.41
CA VAL A 116 -5.15 3.14 -4.24
C VAL A 116 -4.47 3.92 -3.11
N ALA A 117 -4.16 3.26 -1.99
CA ALA A 117 -3.52 3.89 -0.84
C ALA A 117 -2.13 4.45 -1.16
N ASP A 118 -1.24 3.66 -1.77
CA ASP A 118 0.14 4.06 -2.09
C ASP A 118 0.18 5.26 -3.03
N LEU A 119 -0.72 5.26 -4.01
CA LEU A 119 -0.90 6.31 -4.98
C LEU A 119 -1.44 7.59 -4.35
N ALA A 120 -2.48 7.47 -3.54
CA ALA A 120 -3.05 8.60 -2.82
C ALA A 120 -2.06 9.18 -1.80
N ASP A 121 -1.24 8.33 -1.15
CA ASP A 121 -0.17 8.74 -0.25
C ASP A 121 0.90 9.58 -0.95
N PHE A 122 1.26 9.21 -2.19
CA PHE A 122 2.17 10.02 -2.98
C PHE A 122 1.55 11.38 -3.34
N VAL A 123 0.30 11.38 -3.80
CA VAL A 123 -0.34 12.59 -4.35
C VAL A 123 -0.68 13.60 -3.27
N LYS A 124 -1.14 13.16 -2.09
CA LYS A 124 -1.44 14.07 -0.97
C LYS A 124 -0.21 14.88 -0.51
N ILE A 125 1.00 14.34 -0.68
CA ILE A 125 2.27 14.98 -0.30
C ILE A 125 2.86 15.77 -1.47
N GLY A 126 2.81 15.23 -2.69
CA GLY A 126 3.60 15.70 -3.82
C GLY A 126 2.87 16.62 -4.81
N HIS A 127 1.54 16.70 -4.79
CA HIS A 127 0.81 17.42 -5.83
C HIS A 127 0.69 18.93 -5.53
N PRO A 128 0.99 19.82 -6.50
CA PRO A 128 0.96 21.28 -6.27
C PRO A 128 -0.46 21.83 -6.08
N ASP A 129 -1.45 21.20 -6.71
CA ASP A 129 -2.86 21.59 -6.60
C ASP A 129 -3.48 21.05 -5.29
N PRO A 130 -4.05 21.91 -4.41
CA PRO A 130 -4.77 21.48 -3.22
C PRO A 130 -5.94 20.54 -3.49
N ALA A 131 -6.68 20.69 -4.59
CA ALA A 131 -7.85 19.86 -4.88
C ALA A 131 -7.48 18.38 -5.04
N PHE A 132 -6.37 18.10 -5.74
CA PHE A 132 -5.83 16.75 -5.85
C PHE A 132 -5.34 16.19 -4.51
N ARG A 133 -4.71 17.03 -3.67
CA ARG A 133 -4.23 16.59 -2.36
C ARG A 133 -5.37 16.24 -1.42
N GLU A 134 -6.43 17.04 -1.42
CA GLU A 134 -7.64 16.81 -0.61
C GLU A 134 -8.37 15.55 -1.08
N ALA A 135 -8.56 15.37 -2.38
CA ALA A 135 -9.18 14.16 -2.94
C ALA A 135 -8.37 12.89 -2.62
N ALA A 136 -7.04 12.95 -2.76
CA ALA A 136 -6.15 11.84 -2.38
C ALA A 136 -6.19 11.56 -0.87
N GLN A 137 -6.22 12.61 -0.03
CA GLN A 137 -6.32 12.44 1.41
C GLN A 137 -7.63 11.73 1.82
N GLU A 138 -8.75 12.07 1.19
CA GLU A 138 -10.02 11.38 1.45
C GLU A 138 -9.99 9.92 1.00
N ALA A 139 -9.40 9.63 -0.16
CA ALA A 139 -9.19 8.25 -0.62
C ALA A 139 -8.34 7.44 0.37
N CYS A 140 -7.22 7.99 0.87
CA CYS A 140 -6.42 7.35 1.92
C CYS A 140 -7.25 7.06 3.17
N ARG A 141 -8.07 8.02 3.63
CA ARG A 141 -8.89 7.87 4.83
C ARG A 141 -9.92 6.76 4.66
N SER A 142 -10.61 6.72 3.53
CA SER A 142 -11.64 5.72 3.26
C SER A 142 -11.05 4.32 3.12
N ILE A 143 -9.94 4.18 2.36
CA ILE A 143 -9.23 2.92 2.21
C ILE A 143 -8.69 2.44 3.57
N GLY A 144 -8.11 3.33 4.38
CA GLY A 144 -7.67 3.01 5.75
C GLY A 144 -8.81 2.47 6.61
N THR A 145 -9.99 3.09 6.55
CA THR A 145 -11.19 2.62 7.27
C THR A 145 -11.60 1.22 6.81
N MET A 146 -11.54 0.93 5.50
CA MET A 146 -11.84 -0.42 4.99
C MET A 146 -10.81 -1.44 5.47
N VAL A 147 -9.52 -1.11 5.46
CA VAL A 147 -8.45 -1.98 5.97
C VAL A 147 -8.66 -2.30 7.45
N GLU A 148 -9.02 -1.33 8.28
CA GLU A 148 -9.35 -1.55 9.70
C GLU A 148 -10.50 -2.55 9.86
N LYS A 149 -11.60 -2.36 9.11
CA LYS A 149 -12.75 -3.29 9.11
C LYS A 149 -12.36 -4.71 8.70
N LEU A 150 -11.51 -4.85 7.68
CA LEU A 150 -11.06 -6.17 7.22
C LEU A 150 -10.17 -6.86 8.26
N ASN A 151 -9.27 -6.13 8.92
CA ASN A 151 -8.38 -6.67 9.96
C ASN A 151 -9.14 -7.21 11.19
N THR A 152 -10.38 -6.78 11.40
CA THR A 152 -11.25 -7.27 12.50
C THR A 152 -12.40 -8.14 11.99
N ASN A 153 -12.36 -8.59 10.72
CA ASN A 153 -13.41 -9.43 10.16
C ASN A 153 -13.22 -10.90 10.57
N VAL A 154 -14.15 -11.39 11.40
CA VAL A 154 -14.12 -12.75 11.96
C VAL A 154 -14.25 -13.84 10.89
N GLU A 155 -15.03 -13.63 9.82
CA GLU A 155 -15.22 -14.64 8.78
C GLU A 155 -13.95 -14.84 7.94
N LEU A 156 -13.23 -13.76 7.64
CA LEU A 156 -11.93 -13.82 6.98
C LEU A 156 -10.92 -14.57 7.87
N TYR A 157 -10.84 -14.21 9.14
CA TYR A 157 -9.99 -14.89 10.11
C TYR A 157 -10.28 -16.38 10.18
N GLN A 158 -11.55 -16.77 10.32
CA GLN A 158 -11.97 -18.17 10.36
C GLN A 158 -11.63 -18.91 9.06
N SER A 159 -11.73 -18.24 7.90
CA SER A 159 -11.39 -18.83 6.61
C SER A 159 -9.91 -19.18 6.51
N LEU A 160 -9.05 -18.31 7.04
CA LEU A 160 -7.61 -18.56 7.12
C LEU A 160 -7.26 -19.57 8.21
N GLN A 161 -7.96 -19.55 9.34
CA GLN A 161 -7.78 -20.51 10.45
C GLN A 161 -8.10 -21.93 9.99
N ARG A 162 -9.17 -22.12 9.20
CA ARG A 162 -9.51 -23.41 8.60
C ARG A 162 -8.41 -23.94 7.68
N LEU A 163 -7.75 -23.06 6.91
CA LEU A 163 -6.61 -23.44 6.08
C LEU A 163 -5.39 -23.85 6.91
N LEU A 164 -5.00 -23.02 7.89
CA LEU A 164 -3.82 -23.27 8.73
C LEU A 164 -3.99 -24.47 9.67
N GLY A 165 -5.23 -24.79 10.06
CA GLY A 165 -5.56 -25.94 10.91
C GLY A 165 -5.49 -27.30 10.20
N ASP A 166 -5.56 -27.34 8.87
CA ASP A 166 -5.46 -28.59 8.10
C ASP A 166 -4.02 -28.86 7.68
N LYS A 167 -3.39 -29.85 8.35
CA LYS A 167 -2.01 -30.27 8.07
C LYS A 167 -1.80 -30.71 6.61
N LYS A 168 -2.76 -31.41 6.01
CA LYS A 168 -2.61 -31.91 4.63
C LYS A 168 -2.62 -30.76 3.64
N LEU A 169 -3.52 -29.80 3.83
CA LEU A 169 -3.55 -28.60 3.01
C LEU A 169 -2.28 -27.78 3.19
N MET A 170 -1.84 -27.58 4.42
CA MET A 170 -0.60 -26.86 4.71
C MET A 170 0.62 -27.49 4.07
N GLU A 171 0.75 -28.82 4.10
CA GLU A 171 1.82 -29.57 3.43
C GLU A 171 1.77 -29.47 1.90
N SER A 172 0.58 -29.25 1.32
CA SER A 172 0.40 -29.07 -0.13
C SER A 172 0.75 -27.66 -0.63
N LEU A 173 0.79 -26.66 0.26
CA LEU A 173 1.21 -25.31 -0.08
C LEU A 173 2.72 -25.22 -0.28
N ASP A 174 3.15 -24.39 -1.24
CA ASP A 174 4.53 -23.98 -1.33
C ASP A 174 4.93 -23.09 -0.14
N ALA A 175 6.24 -22.94 0.06
CA ALA A 175 6.78 -22.24 1.23
C ALA A 175 6.41 -20.74 1.26
N GLU A 176 6.25 -20.10 0.11
CA GLU A 176 5.90 -18.68 0.01
C GLU A 176 4.43 -18.48 0.37
N THR A 177 3.52 -19.24 -0.25
CA THR A 177 2.08 -19.20 0.05
C THR A 177 1.79 -19.52 1.52
N ARG A 178 2.47 -20.53 2.09
CA ARG A 178 2.37 -20.85 3.51
C ARG A 178 2.79 -19.66 4.37
N ARG A 179 3.91 -19.03 4.03
CA ARG A 179 4.43 -17.89 4.78
C ARG A 179 3.48 -16.69 4.71
N VAL A 180 2.89 -16.44 3.55
CA VAL A 180 1.89 -15.39 3.37
C VAL A 180 0.65 -15.65 4.24
N ALA A 181 0.16 -16.90 4.27
CA ALA A 181 -0.96 -17.27 5.13
C ALA A 181 -0.67 -17.04 6.62
N GLU A 182 0.51 -17.44 7.09
CA GLU A 182 0.94 -17.19 8.48
C GLU A 182 1.03 -15.69 8.80
N LEU A 183 1.53 -14.88 7.85
CA LEU A 183 1.64 -13.44 8.02
C LEU A 183 0.27 -12.77 8.13
N PHE A 184 -0.69 -13.19 7.30
CA PHE A 184 -2.06 -12.70 7.42
C PHE A 184 -2.67 -13.08 8.77
N MET A 185 -2.49 -14.32 9.22
CA MET A 185 -3.00 -14.76 10.53
C MET A 185 -2.42 -13.91 11.67
N PHE A 186 -1.12 -13.68 11.65
CA PHE A 186 -0.46 -12.80 12.61
C PHE A 186 -1.03 -11.37 12.58
N ASP A 187 -1.33 -10.82 11.39
CA ASP A 187 -1.93 -9.50 11.27
C ASP A 187 -3.34 -9.41 11.90
N PHE A 188 -4.14 -10.48 11.83
CA PHE A 188 -5.44 -10.56 12.52
C PHE A 188 -5.28 -10.61 14.05
N GLU A 189 -4.36 -11.45 14.55
CA GLU A 189 -4.12 -11.62 15.98
C GLU A 189 -3.67 -10.31 16.63
N ILE A 190 -2.71 -9.60 16.01
CA ILE A 190 -2.22 -8.31 16.50
C ILE A 190 -3.28 -7.22 16.43
N SER A 191 -4.21 -7.31 15.47
CA SER A 191 -5.36 -6.39 15.38
C SER A 191 -6.40 -6.61 16.48
N GLY A 192 -6.22 -7.60 17.35
CA GLY A 192 -7.06 -7.84 18.52
C GLY A 192 -8.36 -8.59 18.21
N ILE A 193 -8.41 -9.32 17.10
CA ILE A 193 -9.63 -10.06 16.68
C ILE A 193 -10.12 -11.10 17.72
N HIS A 194 -9.23 -11.56 18.59
CA HIS A 194 -9.51 -12.56 19.62
C HIS A 194 -10.05 -11.96 20.93
N LEU A 195 -10.10 -10.62 21.07
CA LEU A 195 -10.44 -9.94 22.33
C LEU A 195 -11.94 -9.96 22.67
N ASP A 196 -12.82 -10.18 21.69
CA ASP A 196 -14.26 -10.25 21.93
C ASP A 196 -14.71 -11.58 22.57
N GLU A 197 -13.95 -12.67 22.36
CA GLU A 197 -14.24 -13.97 22.99
C GLU A 197 -13.88 -13.97 24.49
N GLU A 198 -12.87 -13.21 24.89
CA GLU A 198 -12.39 -13.16 26.27
C GLU A 198 -13.30 -12.34 27.21
N LYS A 199 -14.04 -11.35 26.67
CA LYS A 199 -14.97 -10.50 27.46
C LYS A 199 -16.33 -11.14 27.76
N VAL A 200 -16.74 -12.20 27.04
CA VAL A 200 -18.02 -12.86 27.31
C VAL A 200 -17.96 -13.75 28.56
N ILE A 201 -16.76 -14.18 28.98
CA ILE A 201 -16.60 -15.05 30.15
C ILE A 201 -16.60 -14.28 31.48
N SER A 202 -16.30 -12.97 31.47
CA SER A 202 -16.22 -12.16 32.71
C SER A 202 -17.51 -11.50 33.17
N HIS A 203 -18.63 -11.60 32.42
CA HIS A 203 -19.93 -11.05 32.83
C HIS A 203 -21.01 -12.10 33.13
N GLY A 204 -20.65 -13.40 33.12
CA GLY A 204 -21.57 -14.51 33.32
C GLY A 204 -21.58 -15.18 34.70
N LEU A 205 -20.78 -14.71 35.68
CA LEU A 205 -20.64 -15.40 36.98
C LEU A 205 -20.95 -14.56 38.24
N ASP A 206 -21.53 -13.36 38.10
CA ASP A 206 -21.91 -12.53 39.26
C ASP A 206 -23.43 -12.51 39.52
N GLY A 207 -24.11 -13.64 39.30
CA GLY A 207 -25.58 -13.70 39.32
C GLY A 207 -26.22 -14.88 40.04
N LEU A 208 -25.48 -15.76 40.73
CA LEU A 208 -26.09 -16.81 41.54
C LEU A 208 -25.15 -17.36 42.63
N ALA A 209 -25.07 -16.68 43.78
CA ALA A 209 -24.92 -17.30 45.10
C ALA A 209 -24.87 -16.23 46.20
N VAL A 210 -25.74 -16.44 47.21
CA VAL A 210 -25.91 -15.75 48.52
C VAL A 210 -26.79 -14.51 48.51
#